data_AF-A0A1T1D5G1-F1
#
_entry.id   AF-A0A1T1D5G1-F1
#
_cell.length_a   1.000
_cell.length_b   1.000
_cell.length_c   1.000
_cell.angle_alpha   90.00
_cell.angle_beta   90.00
_cell.angle_gamma   90.00
#
_symmetry.space_group_name_H-M   'P 1'
#
loop_
_entity.id
_entity.type
_entity.pdbx_description
1 polymer ?
#
loop_
_entity_poly.entity_id
_entity_poly.type
_entity_poly.pdbx_seq_one_letter_code
_entity_poly.pdbx_strand_id
1 'polypeptide(L)'
;MQATIHDREALKAISPVALAAYARSAGWQRGETYRLHSDIYAGRNRPEIIVPRTDHLGDYATVVSRLIEVFAQMADRDELTIYRSLVMGE
;
A
#
# COMPACT_ATOMS: atom_id res chain seq x y z
N MET A 1 18.10 -10.20 0.10
CA MET A 1 18.09 -9.48 -1.19
C MET A 1 16.80 -8.69 -1.21
N GLN A 2 16.85 -7.37 -1.05
CA GLN A 2 15.66 -6.51 -1.16
C GLN A 2 15.32 -6.39 -2.65
N ALA A 3 14.26 -7.08 -3.08
CA ALA A 3 13.76 -6.96 -4.43
C ALA A 3 12.85 -5.71 -4.50
N THR A 4 13.44 -4.54 -4.72
CA THR A 4 12.67 -3.31 -4.92
C THR A 4 11.94 -3.41 -6.26
N ILE A 5 10.62 -3.23 -6.26
CA ILE A 5 9.82 -3.26 -7.48
C ILE A 5 9.98 -1.93 -8.21
N HIS A 6 10.80 -1.91 -9.27
CA HIS A 6 11.03 -0.72 -10.10
C HIS A 6 10.08 -0.63 -11.30
N ASP A 7 9.30 -1.69 -11.57
CA ASP A 7 8.39 -1.74 -12.70
C ASP A 7 7.16 -0.86 -12.45
N ARG A 8 7.12 0.28 -13.15
CA ARG A 8 6.12 1.32 -12.95
C ARG A 8 4.73 0.89 -13.40
N GLU A 9 4.63 0.00 -14.39
CA GLU A 9 3.35 -0.51 -14.88
C GLU A 9 2.78 -1.54 -13.92
N ALA A 10 3.62 -2.44 -13.40
CA ALA A 10 3.25 -3.39 -12.35
C ALA A 10 2.70 -2.69 -11.09
N LEU A 11 3.36 -1.62 -10.66
CA LEU A 11 2.90 -0.83 -9.50
C LEU A 11 1.56 -0.14 -9.77
N LYS A 12 1.30 0.31 -11.00
CA LYS A 12 0.01 0.91 -11.40
C LYS A 12 -1.11 -0.12 -11.50
N ALA A 13 -0.79 -1.40 -11.75
CA ALA A 13 -1.78 -2.47 -11.81
C ALA A 13 -2.43 -2.76 -10.44
N ILE A 14 -1.77 -2.38 -9.33
CA ILE A 14 -2.34 -2.53 -7.99
C ILE A 14 -3.46 -1.51 -7.82
N SER A 15 -4.66 -1.99 -7.52
CA SER A 15 -5.81 -1.12 -7.30
C SER A 15 -5.76 -0.41 -5.92
N PRO A 16 -6.31 0.80 -5.82
CA PRO A 16 -6.46 1.50 -4.54
C PRO A 16 -7.24 0.68 -3.49
N VAL A 17 -8.22 -0.10 -3.96
CA VAL A 17 -9.03 -0.98 -3.12
C VAL A 17 -8.19 -2.10 -2.51
N ALA A 18 -7.27 -2.70 -3.27
CA ALA A 18 -6.38 -3.74 -2.77
C ALA A 18 -5.46 -3.21 -1.66
N LEU A 19 -4.90 -2.00 -1.82
CA LEU A 19 -4.08 -1.36 -0.78
C LEU A 19 -4.87 -1.16 0.51
N ALA A 20 -6.11 -0.65 0.39
CA ALA A 20 -6.98 -0.44 1.53
C ALA A 20 -7.38 -1.77 2.21
N ALA A 21 -7.68 -2.81 1.43
CA ALA A 21 -8.01 -4.13 1.93
C ALA A 21 -6.84 -4.76 2.69
N TYR A 22 -5.64 -4.71 2.11
CA TYR A 22 -4.42 -5.19 2.75
C TYR A 22 -4.13 -4.42 4.04
N ALA A 23 -4.18 -3.09 4.03
CA ALA A 23 -3.96 -2.29 5.22
C ALA A 23 -4.92 -2.69 6.36
N ARG A 24 -6.20 -2.90 6.06
CA ARG A 24 -7.19 -3.36 7.04
C ARG A 24 -6.90 -4.76 7.56
N SER A 25 -6.64 -5.72 6.65
CA SER A 25 -6.31 -7.10 7.01
C SER A 25 -5.07 -7.18 7.90
N ALA A 26 -4.07 -6.35 7.57
CA ALA A 26 -2.85 -6.27 8.35
C ALA A 26 -3.04 -5.60 9.71
N GLY A 27 -4.15 -4.88 9.97
CA GLY A 27 -4.48 -4.31 11.28
C GLY A 27 -4.36 -2.79 11.37
N TRP A 28 -4.20 -2.09 10.24
CA TRP A 28 -4.46 -0.65 10.21
C TRP A 28 -5.96 -0.37 10.21
N GLN A 29 -6.36 0.67 10.91
CA GLN A 29 -7.73 1.15 10.92
C GLN A 29 -7.82 2.42 10.07
N ARG A 30 -8.86 2.49 9.24
CA ARG A 30 -9.13 3.71 8.46
C ARG A 30 -9.51 4.82 9.43
N GLY A 31 -8.73 5.89 9.43
CA GLY A 31 -9.01 7.12 10.15
C GLY A 31 -9.65 8.16 9.23
N GLU A 32 -9.07 9.35 9.22
CA GLU A 32 -9.58 10.53 8.55
C GLU A 32 -9.33 10.49 7.03
N THR A 33 -10.15 11.21 6.27
CA THR A 33 -9.85 11.45 4.86
C THR A 33 -8.75 12.51 4.75
N TYR A 34 -7.68 12.20 4.03
CA TYR A 34 -6.60 13.15 3.74
C TYR A 34 -6.85 13.83 2.38
N ARG A 35 -7.14 15.14 2.42
CA ARG A 35 -7.47 15.94 1.24
C ARG A 35 -8.66 15.34 0.45
N LEU A 36 -8.60 15.33 -0.89
CA LEU A 36 -9.68 14.84 -1.74
C LEU A 36 -9.54 13.37 -2.17
N HIS A 37 -8.33 12.81 -2.17
CA HIS A 37 -8.03 11.60 -2.93
C HIS A 37 -7.39 10.48 -2.10
N SER A 38 -7.25 10.62 -0.79
CA SER A 38 -6.61 9.62 0.06
C SER A 38 -7.32 9.48 1.41
N ASP A 39 -7.12 8.36 2.07
CA ASP A 39 -7.50 8.15 3.46
C ASP A 39 -6.26 7.87 4.31
N ILE A 40 -6.26 8.34 5.55
CA ILE A 40 -5.25 8.04 6.55
C ILE A 40 -5.60 6.72 7.21
N TYR A 41 -4.59 5.87 7.40
CA TYR A 41 -4.69 4.61 8.10
C TYR A 41 -3.69 4.61 9.25
N ALA A 42 -4.17 4.33 10.46
CA ALA A 42 -3.35 4.28 11.67
C ALA A 42 -3.67 3.03 12.48
N GLY A 43 -2.73 2.57 13.31
CA GLY A 43 -2.90 1.39 14.13
C GLY A 43 -1.94 1.36 15.31
N ARG A 44 -2.23 0.52 16.31
CA ARG A 44 -1.35 0.37 17.47
C ARG A 44 -0.01 -0.23 17.02
N ASN A 45 1.09 0.43 17.37
CA ASN A 45 2.46 0.02 17.04
C ASN A 45 2.76 -0.04 15.52
N ARG A 46 2.09 0.81 14.74
CA ARG A 46 2.27 0.91 13.28
C ARG A 46 2.40 2.37 12.88
N PRO A 47 3.19 2.70 11.85
CA PRO A 47 3.25 4.04 11.32
C PRO A 47 1.89 4.41 10.70
N GLU A 48 1.60 5.69 10.73
CA GLU A 48 0.52 6.25 9.95
C GLU A 48 0.86 6.15 8.46
N ILE A 49 -0.07 5.66 7.65
CA ILE A 49 0.08 5.53 6.20
C ILE A 49 -1.06 6.25 5.49
N ILE A 50 -0.75 6.80 4.32
CA ILE A 50 -1.73 7.45 3.45
C ILE A 50 -2.01 6.52 2.29
N VAL A 51 -3.24 6.02 2.22
CA VAL A 51 -3.68 5.13 1.14
C VAL A 51 -4.48 5.94 0.12
N PRO A 52 -4.05 5.99 -1.15
CA PRO A 52 -4.81 6.66 -2.19
C PRO A 52 -6.15 5.95 -2.43
N ARG A 53 -7.17 6.71 -2.82
CA ARG A 53 -8.51 6.21 -3.20
C ARG A 53 -8.67 6.06 -4.71
N THR A 54 -7.70 6.55 -5.48
CA THR A 54 -7.70 6.52 -6.95
C THR A 54 -6.28 6.32 -7.46
N ASP A 55 -6.14 5.62 -8.58
CA ASP A 55 -4.91 5.45 -9.33
C ASP A 55 -4.60 6.63 -10.28
N HIS A 56 -5.53 7.59 -10.41
CA HIS A 56 -5.39 8.79 -11.26
C HIS A 56 -4.47 9.86 -10.65
N LEU A 57 -3.46 9.47 -9.90
CA LEU A 57 -2.45 10.36 -9.32
C LEU A 57 -1.16 10.28 -10.16
N GLY A 58 -0.57 11.42 -10.50
CA GLY A 58 0.67 11.47 -11.29
C GLY A 58 1.80 10.64 -10.67
N ASP A 59 1.88 10.63 -9.34
CA ASP A 59 2.88 9.89 -8.56
C ASP A 59 2.34 8.57 -7.97
N TYR A 60 1.24 8.02 -8.50
CA TYR A 60 0.59 6.82 -7.93
C TYR A 60 1.55 5.66 -7.73
N ALA A 61 2.33 5.30 -8.76
CA ALA A 61 3.29 4.20 -8.69
C ALA A 61 4.32 4.38 -7.57
N THR A 62 4.78 5.62 -7.35
CA THR A 62 5.73 5.95 -6.28
C THR A 62 5.09 5.82 -4.90
N VAL A 63 3.81 6.22 -4.76
CA VAL A 63 3.05 6.01 -3.53
C VAL A 63 2.85 4.52 -3.26
N VAL A 64 2.47 3.73 -4.27
CA VAL A 64 2.30 2.27 -4.14
C VAL A 64 3.60 1.60 -3.72
N SER A 65 4.72 1.93 -4.35
CA SER A 65 6.03 1.36 -3.97
C SER A 65 6.37 1.64 -2.50
N ARG A 66 6.16 2.87 -2.02
CA ARG A 66 6.38 3.20 -0.60
C ARG A 66 5.45 2.44 0.33
N LEU A 67 4.19 2.25 -0.05
CA LEU A 67 3.24 1.47 0.75
C LEU A 67 3.67 0.00 0.83
N ILE A 68 4.10 -0.59 -0.27
CA ILE A 68 4.64 -1.97 -0.31
C ILE A 68 5.85 -2.10 0.62
N GLU A 69 6.78 -1.14 0.59
CA GLU A 69 7.94 -1.11 1.47
C GLU A 69 7.52 -1.10 2.96
N VAL A 70 6.59 -0.22 3.34
CA VAL A 70 6.08 -0.14 4.71
C VAL A 70 5.37 -1.44 5.13
N PHE A 71 4.57 -2.02 4.23
CA PHE A 71 3.90 -3.29 4.47
C PHE A 71 4.88 -4.44 4.65
N ALA A 72 5.93 -4.49 3.83
CA ALA A 72 7.00 -5.49 3.89
C ALA A 72 7.74 -5.40 5.23
N GLN A 73 8.13 -4.20 5.65
CA GLN A 73 8.78 -3.96 6.94
C GLN A 73 7.90 -4.36 8.13
N MET A 74 6.61 -4.04 8.09
CA MET A 74 5.68 -4.35 9.18
C MET A 74 5.28 -5.83 9.24
N ALA A 75 5.28 -6.51 8.11
CA ALA A 75 4.96 -7.93 8.02
C ALA A 75 6.18 -8.86 8.19
N ASP A 76 7.40 -8.29 8.27
CA ASP A 76 8.68 -9.03 8.19
C ASP A 76 8.70 -9.95 6.94
N ARG A 77 8.27 -9.42 5.80
CA ARG A 77 8.17 -10.14 4.52
C ARG A 77 8.87 -9.36 3.42
N ASP A 78 9.24 -10.05 2.35
CA ASP A 78 9.81 -9.42 1.15
C ASP A 78 8.73 -8.65 0.36
N GLU A 79 9.14 -7.55 -0.28
CA GLU A 79 8.29 -6.68 -1.11
C GLU A 79 7.54 -7.47 -2.20
N LEU A 80 8.16 -8.48 -2.81
CA LEU A 80 7.53 -9.32 -3.83
C LEU A 80 6.37 -10.15 -3.25
N THR A 81 6.48 -10.57 -1.99
CA THR A 81 5.42 -11.32 -1.31
C THR A 81 4.22 -10.40 -1.06
N ILE A 82 4.46 -9.17 -0.63
CA ILE A 82 3.42 -8.16 -0.44
C ILE A 82 2.74 -7.83 -1.77
N TYR A 83 3.53 -7.58 -2.81
CA TYR A 83 3.02 -7.33 -4.17
C TYR A 83 2.10 -8.45 -4.65
N ARG A 84 2.51 -9.72 -4.46
CA ARG A 84 1.67 -10.87 -4.85
C ARG A 84 0.36 -10.92 -4.08
N SER A 85 0.37 -10.69 -2.76
CA SER A 85 -0.87 -10.62 -1.96
C SER A 85 -1.78 -9.48 -2.42
N LEU A 86 -1.23 -8.31 -2.75
CA LEU A 86 -2.00 -7.17 -3.27
C LEU A 86 -2.65 -7.45 -4.65
N VAL A 87 -1.98 -8.22 -5.50
CA VAL A 87 -2.48 -8.57 -6.83
C VAL A 87 -3.46 -9.75 -6.77
N MET A 88 -3.22 -10.73 -5.90
CA MET A 88 -4.02 -11.98 -5.82
C MET A 88 -5.15 -11.92 -4.79
N GLY A 89 -5.14 -10.97 -3.85
CA GLY A 89 -6.17 -10.78 -2.84
C GLY A 89 -6.14 -11.80 -1.69
N GLU A 90 -4.97 -12.37 -1.41
CA GLU A 90 -4.73 -13.35 -0.33
C GLU A 90 -4.56 -12.72 1.05
#